data_AF-A0A945QCN6-F1
#
_entry.id   AF-A0A945QCN6-F1
#
_cell.length_a   1.000
_cell.length_b   1.000
_cell.length_c   1.000
_cell.angle_alpha   90.00
_cell.angle_beta   90.00
_cell.angle_gamma   90.00
#
_symmetry.space_group_name_H-M   'P 1'
#
loop_
_entity.id
_entity.type
_entity.pdbx_description
1 polymer ?
#
loop_
_entity_poly.entity_id
_entity_poly.type
_entity_poly.pdbx_seq_one_letter_code
_entity_poly.pdbx_strand_id
1 'polypeptide(L)' 'MRAALRFASLRAKHTGGRVALLYVIEPPEFMHWMAVENLNQEESREEAETVLQDLSAEVNEWAGAWPV' A
#
# COMPACT_ATOMS: atom_id res chain seq x y z
N MET A 1 -10.75 -9.25 4.16
CA MET A 1 -9.98 -10.51 4.12
C MET A 1 -8.75 -10.30 3.25
N ARG A 2 -7.54 -10.15 3.80
CA ARG A 2 -6.30 -9.87 3.03
C ARG A 2 -5.48 -11.15 2.76
N ALA A 3 -5.98 -12.01 1.89
CA ALA A 3 -5.39 -13.34 1.67
C ALA A 3 -3.93 -13.28 1.16
N ALA A 4 -3.63 -12.41 0.18
CA ALA A 4 -2.29 -12.26 -0.39
C ALA A 4 -1.28 -11.74 0.64
N LEU A 5 -1.63 -10.68 1.39
CA LEU A 5 -0.76 -10.12 2.42
C LEU A 5 -0.45 -11.15 3.51
N ARG A 6 -1.48 -11.86 4.00
CA ARG A 6 -1.32 -12.87 5.04
C ARG A 6 -0.43 -14.02 4.58
N PHE A 7 -0.60 -14.48 3.35
CA PHE A 7 0.27 -15.50 2.78
C PHE A 7 1.73 -15.02 2.70
N ALA A 8 1.96 -13.82 2.16
CA ALA A 8 3.29 -13.23 2.03
C ALA A 8 3.98 -13.07 3.40
N SER A 9 3.29 -12.53 4.40
CA SER A 9 3.81 -12.34 5.77
C SER A 9 4.17 -13.67 6.44
N LEU A 10 3.30 -14.68 6.34
CA LEU A 10 3.57 -16.00 6.92
C LEU A 10 4.72 -16.71 6.18
N ARG A 11 4.84 -16.53 4.87
CA ARG A 11 5.97 -17.10 4.11
C ARG A 11 7.28 -16.40 4.46
N ALA A 12 7.28 -15.07 4.58
CA ALA A 12 8.43 -14.29 5.02
C ALA A 12 8.92 -14.78 6.39
N LYS A 13 8.00 -14.92 7.36
CA LYS A 13 8.30 -15.50 8.68
C LYS A 13 8.91 -16.89 8.62
N HIS A 14 8.38 -17.77 7.77
CA HIS A 14 8.86 -19.14 7.67
C HIS A 14 10.21 -19.27 6.93
N THR A 15 10.60 -18.29 6.12
CA THR A 15 11.85 -18.29 5.35
C THR A 15 12.97 -17.46 5.92
N GLY A 16 12.65 -16.54 6.84
CA GLY A 16 13.54 -15.43 7.16
C GLY A 16 13.58 -14.35 6.06
N GLY A 17 12.62 -14.35 5.13
CA GLY A 17 12.45 -13.30 4.12
C GLY A 17 11.74 -12.05 4.68
N ARG A 18 11.51 -11.07 3.80
CA ARG A 18 10.74 -9.84 4.10
C ARG A 18 9.67 -9.59 3.04
N VAL A 19 8.65 -8.82 3.41
CA VAL A 19 7.58 -8.37 2.49
C VAL A 19 7.91 -6.97 2.00
N ALA A 20 7.80 -6.73 0.70
CA ALA A 20 7.82 -5.39 0.11
C ALA A 20 6.38 -4.95 -0.17
N LEU A 21 6.05 -3.70 0.13
CA LEU A 21 4.74 -3.12 -0.18
C LEU A 21 4.88 -2.10 -1.31
N LEU A 22 3.91 -2.09 -2.21
CA LEU A 22 3.82 -1.14 -3.31
C LEU A 22 2.37 -0.71 -3.47
N TYR A 23 2.15 0.60 -3.50
CA TYR A 23 0.89 1.22 -3.87
C TYR A 23 1.05 1.89 -5.22
N VAL A 24 0.17 1.59 -6.17
CA VAL A 24 0.17 2.19 -7.50
C VAL A 24 -0.95 3.23 -7.54
N ILE A 25 -0.58 4.50 -7.65
CA ILE A 25 -1.54 5.59 -7.88
C ILE A 25 -1.83 5.62 -9.37
N GLU A 26 -3.08 5.36 -9.75
CA GLU A 26 -3.48 5.46 -11.15
C GLU A 26 -3.47 6.93 -11.59
N PRO A 27 -2.94 7.22 -12.79
CA PRO A 27 -3.03 8.57 -13.32
C PRO A 27 -4.51 8.93 -13.49
N PRO A 28 -4.90 10.19 -13.25
CA PRO A 28 -6.27 10.61 -13.51
C PRO A 28 -6.62 10.33 -14.97
N GLU A 29 -7.72 9.62 -15.21
CA GLU A 29 -8.27 9.51 -16.57
C GLU A 29 -8.69 10.91 -17.01
N PHE A 30 -8.03 11.44 -18.04
CA PHE A 30 -8.38 12.72 -18.65
C PHE A 30 -9.77 12.62 -19.33
N MET A 31 -10.84 12.68 -18.54
CA MET A 31 -12.17 13.00 -19.03
C MET A 31 -12.32 14.52 -19.02
N HIS A 32 -11.99 15.10 -20.16
CA HIS A 32 -12.23 16.49 -20.56
C HIS A 32 -13.60 17.00 -20.11
N TRP A 33 -13.74 17.64 -18.95
CA TRP A 33 -14.63 18.79 -18.74
C TRP A 33 -13.98 19.70 -17.69
N MET A 34 -13.78 20.96 -18.09
CA MET A 34 -13.14 22.03 -17.33
C MET A 34 -13.72 22.22 -15.93
N ALA A 35 -12.84 22.69 -15.03
CA ALA A 35 -13.08 23.18 -13.67
C ALA A 35 -13.15 22.10 -12.59
N VAL A 36 -11.97 21.72 -12.09
CA VAL A 36 -11.52 21.67 -10.68
C VAL A 36 -10.33 20.71 -10.68
N GLU A 37 -9.16 21.18 -11.10
CA GLU A 37 -7.92 20.42 -10.99
C GLU A 37 -6.88 21.31 -10.37
N ASN A 38 -6.64 21.17 -9.06
CA ASN A 38 -5.38 21.59 -8.42
C ASN A 38 -5.15 20.99 -7.01
N LEU A 39 -5.86 19.92 -6.61
CA LEU A 39 -5.68 19.30 -5.27
C LEU A 39 -5.50 17.78 -5.27
N ASN A 40 -5.42 17.12 -6.43
CA ASN A 40 -5.59 15.66 -6.46
C ASN A 40 -4.33 14.83 -6.15
N GLN A 41 -3.12 15.34 -6.47
CA GLN A 41 -1.91 14.53 -6.41
C GLN A 41 -1.39 14.31 -4.98
N GLU A 42 -1.38 15.36 -4.16
CA GLU A 42 -0.93 15.24 -2.77
C GLU A 42 -1.94 14.44 -1.95
N GLU A 43 -3.25 14.67 -2.13
CA GLU A 43 -4.30 13.87 -1.46
C GLU A 43 -4.21 12.38 -1.83
N SER A 44 -4.01 12.06 -3.12
CA SER A 44 -3.80 10.68 -3.57
C SER A 44 -2.56 10.04 -2.95
N ARG A 45 -1.51 10.84 -2.71
CA ARG A 45 -0.28 10.38 -2.08
C ARG A 45 -0.45 10.15 -0.58
N GLU A 46 -1.13 11.05 0.12
CA GLU A 46 -1.45 10.89 1.55
C GLU A 46 -2.32 9.65 1.80
N GLU A 47 -3.29 9.39 0.92
CA GLU A 47 -4.09 8.17 0.97
C GLU A 47 -3.23 6.91 0.77
N ALA A 48 -2.36 6.92 -0.24
CA ALA A 48 -1.42 5.82 -0.48
C ALA A 48 -0.51 5.56 0.73
N GLU A 49 0.03 6.60 1.35
CA GLU A 49 0.87 6.51 2.55
C GLU A 49 0.09 5.93 3.74
N THR A 50 -1.16 6.36 3.94
CA THR A 50 -2.05 5.84 4.98
C THR A 50 -2.30 4.34 4.80
N VAL A 51 -2.65 3.91 3.58
CA VAL A 51 -2.87 2.49 3.27
C VAL A 51 -1.60 1.67 3.50
N LEU A 52 -0.44 2.18 3.11
CA LEU A 52 0.84 1.51 3.32
C LEU A 52 1.20 1.39 4.80
N GLN A 53 0.88 2.38 5.63
CA GLN A 53 1.10 2.33 7.09
C GLN A 53 0.23 1.25 7.75
N ASP A 54 -1.06 1.20 7.41
CA ASP A 54 -1.98 0.18 7.93
C ASP A 54 -1.52 -1.25 7.54
N LEU A 55 -1.16 -1.42 6.27
CA LEU A 55 -0.62 -2.68 5.76
C LEU A 55 0.70 -3.05 6.45
N SER A 56 1.55 -2.07 6.75
CA SER A 56 2.82 -2.30 7.44
C SER A 56 2.60 -2.82 8.86
N ALA A 57 1.58 -2.34 9.56
CA ALA A 57 1.21 -2.84 10.88
C ALA A 57 0.77 -4.31 10.82
N GLU A 58 -0.06 -4.69 9.84
CA GLU A 58 -0.48 -6.08 9.63
C GLU A 58 0.70 -7.00 9.27
N VAL A 59 1.63 -6.52 8.43
CA VAL A 59 2.87 -7.25 8.11
C VAL A 59 3.68 -7.49 9.38
N ASN A 60 3.89 -6.46 10.19
CA ASN A 60 4.66 -6.60 11.44
C ASN A 60 3.97 -7.57 12.42
N GLU A 61 2.64 -7.51 12.55
CA GLU A 61 1.87 -8.42 13.40
C GLU A 61 2.06 -9.90 12.99
N TRP A 62 1.97 -10.19 11.70
CA TRP A 62 2.02 -11.58 11.21
C TRP A 62 3.44 -12.10 11.00
N ALA A 63 4.34 -11.26 10.45
CA ALA A 63 5.69 -11.64 10.10
C ALA A 63 6.70 -11.43 11.24
N GLY A 64 6.40 -10.55 12.21
CA GLY A 64 7.32 -10.15 13.28
C GLY A 64 8.45 -9.23 12.80
N ALA A 65 8.32 -8.64 11.61
CA ALA A 65 9.29 -7.74 11.01
C ALA A 65 8.58 -6.68 10.17
N TRP A 66 9.15 -5.47 10.11
CA TRP A 66 8.65 -4.41 9.25
C TRP A 66 8.91 -4.71 7.76
N PRO A 67 7.98 -4.34 6.86
CA PRO A 67 8.19 -4.48 5.41
C PRO A 67 9.40 -3.67 4.92
N VAL A 68 9.98 -4.06 3.78
CA VAL A 68 11.02 -3.30 3.06
C VAL A 68 10.40 -2.27 2.14
#